data_AF-A0A0G1ZV91-F1
#
_entry.id   AF-A0A0G1ZV91-F1
#
_cell.length_a   1.000
_cell.length_b   1.000
_cell.length_c   1.000
_cell.angle_alpha   90.00
_cell.angle_beta   90.00
_cell.angle_gamma   90.00
#
_symmetry.space_group_name_H-M   'P 1'
#
loop_
_entity.id
_entity.type
_entity.pdbx_description
1 polymer ?
#
loop_
_entity_poly.entity_id
_entity_poly.type
_entity_poly.pdbx_seq_one_letter_code
_entity_poly.pdbx_strand_id
1 'polypeptide(L)'
;MTIVSIEIARLAPDPSSVDISRIMSTILTGIGFIGAGTIIREHGSVQGLTTAASIWVVVAIGMATGMGLYAVAGITAVITPIVLVILEHLKIEEEKFPPR
;
A
#
# COMPACT_ATOMS: atom_id res chain seq x y z
N MET A 1 -11.20 -7.17 -2.95
CA MET A 1 -11.59 -6.15 -3.95
C MET A 1 -11.16 -6.58 -5.35
N THR A 2 -9.90 -6.95 -5.55
CA THR A 2 -9.32 -7.40 -6.82
C THR A 2 -9.71 -8.83 -7.25
N ILE A 3 -9.90 -9.77 -6.32
CA ILE A 3 -10.44 -11.12 -6.62
C ILE A 3 -11.80 -11.03 -7.35
N VAL A 4 -12.66 -10.10 -6.91
CA VAL A 4 -13.98 -9.88 -7.53
C VAL A 4 -13.81 -9.31 -8.94
N SER A 5 -12.84 -8.41 -9.18
CA SER A 5 -12.54 -7.93 -10.54
C SER A 5 -12.04 -9.03 -11.46
N ILE A 6 -11.24 -9.99 -10.96
CA ILE A 6 -10.81 -11.14 -11.77
C ILE A 6 -11.97 -12.09 -12.03
N GLU A 7 -12.84 -12.32 -11.05
CA GLU A 7 -14.01 -13.18 -11.21
C GLU A 7 -15.01 -12.57 -12.21
N ILE A 8 -15.24 -11.26 -12.15
CA ILE A 8 -16.07 -10.54 -13.13
C ILE A 8 -15.43 -10.61 -14.53
N ALA A 9 -14.10 -10.49 -14.65
CA ALA A 9 -13.41 -10.67 -15.93
C ALA A 9 -13.55 -12.09 -16.49
N ARG A 10 -13.66 -13.11 -15.63
CA ARG A 10 -13.94 -14.51 -16.02
C ARG A 10 -15.39 -14.74 -16.43
N LEU A 11 -16.33 -14.02 -15.82
CA LEU A 11 -17.76 -14.05 -16.13
C LEU A 11 -18.13 -13.18 -17.34
N ALA A 12 -17.21 -12.33 -17.82
CA ALA A 12 -17.42 -11.48 -18.97
C ALA A 12 -17.52 -12.32 -20.26
N PRO A 13 -18.50 -12.03 -21.15
CA PRO A 13 -18.67 -12.74 -22.43
C PRO A 13 -17.43 -12.67 -23.34
N ASP A 14 -16.60 -11.65 -23.16
CA ASP A 14 -15.32 -11.47 -23.83
C ASP A 14 -14.23 -11.12 -22.80
N PRO A 15 -13.40 -12.10 -22.37
CA PRO A 15 -12.32 -11.90 -21.42
C PRO A 15 -11.26 -10.89 -21.90
N SER A 16 -11.18 -10.63 -23.21
CA SER A 16 -10.23 -9.67 -23.79
C SER A 16 -10.69 -8.21 -23.63
N SER A 17 -11.97 -7.98 -23.30
CA SER A 17 -12.53 -6.65 -23.10
C SER A 17 -12.21 -6.02 -21.73
N VAL A 18 -11.79 -6.81 -20.75
CA VAL A 18 -11.52 -6.35 -19.38
C VAL A 18 -10.01 -6.16 -19.16
N ASP A 19 -9.55 -4.92 -19.31
CA ASP A 19 -8.15 -4.56 -19.02
C ASP A 19 -7.93 -4.38 -17.50
N ILE A 20 -7.48 -5.45 -16.87
CA ILE A 20 -7.15 -5.49 -15.43
C ILE A 20 -6.09 -4.45 -15.08
N SER A 21 -5.09 -4.22 -15.95
CA SER A 21 -4.00 -3.26 -15.69
C SER A 21 -4.53 -1.83 -15.55
N ARG A 22 -5.53 -1.47 -16.36
CA ARG A 22 -6.18 -0.16 -16.30
C ARG A 22 -7.00 0.04 -15.02
N ILE A 23 -7.70 -1.01 -14.57
CA ILE A 23 -8.42 -1.01 -13.30
C ILE A 23 -7.44 -0.84 -12.13
N MET A 24 -6.34 -1.61 -12.12
CA MET A 24 -5.32 -1.49 -11.07
C MET A 24 -4.70 -0.08 -11.04
N SER A 25 -4.37 0.47 -12.20
CA SER A 25 -3.82 1.84 -12.31
C SER A 25 -4.75 2.90 -11.73
N THR A 26 -6.06 2.73 -11.91
CA THR A 26 -7.07 3.66 -11.38
C THR A 26 -7.14 3.58 -9.86
N ILE A 27 -7.11 2.37 -9.30
CA ILE A 27 -7.09 2.15 -7.84
C ILE A 27 -5.81 2.73 -7.22
N LEU A 28 -4.64 2.46 -7.82
CA LEU A 28 -3.35 2.98 -7.38
C LEU A 28 -3.35 4.51 -7.34
N THR A 29 -3.94 5.15 -8.36
CA THR A 29 -4.05 6.61 -8.43
C THR A 29 -4.94 7.15 -7.31
N GLY A 30 -6.11 6.55 -7.10
CA GLY A 30 -7.06 7.00 -6.07
C GLY A 30 -6.49 6.84 -4.66
N ILE A 31 -5.82 5.73 -4.37
CA ILE A 31 -5.26 5.49 -3.03
C ILE A 31 -3.97 6.29 -2.81
N GLY A 32 -3.19 6.57 -3.85
CA GLY A 32 -2.06 7.51 -3.78
C GLY A 32 -2.50 8.89 -3.27
N PHE A 33 -3.67 9.37 -3.69
CA PHE A 33 -4.24 10.63 -3.19
C PHE A 33 -4.59 10.56 -1.70
N ILE A 34 -5.19 9.45 -1.25
CA ILE A 34 -5.52 9.24 0.18
C ILE A 34 -4.24 9.19 1.01
N GLY A 35 -3.22 8.46 0.56
CA GLY A 35 -1.92 8.38 1.21
C GLY A 35 -1.26 9.75 1.34
N ALA A 36 -1.23 10.54 0.26
CA ALA A 36 -0.72 11.91 0.29
C ALA A 36 -1.50 12.81 1.27
N GLY A 37 -2.82 12.66 1.34
CA GLY A 37 -3.68 13.40 2.27
C GLY A 37 -3.41 13.12 3.75
N THR A 38 -2.75 12.01 4.08
CA THR A 38 -2.34 11.70 5.46
C THR A 38 -1.01 12.36 5.86
N ILE A 39 -0.25 12.90 4.91
CA ILE A 39 1.04 13.53 5.18
C ILE A 39 0.82 15.01 5.52
N ILE A 40 1.15 15.39 6.75
CA ILE A 40 0.96 16.76 7.25
C ILE A 40 2.32 17.30 7.71
N ARG A 41 2.62 18.55 7.38
CA ARG A 41 3.84 19.23 7.80
C ARG A 41 3.51 20.33 8.79
N GLU A 42 4.04 20.22 10.01
CA GLU A 42 3.81 21.17 11.09
C GLU A 42 5.14 21.51 11.78
N HIS A 43 5.45 22.80 11.92
CA HIS A 43 6.64 23.31 12.65
C HIS A 43 7.98 22.63 12.32
N GLY A 44 8.20 22.26 11.05
CA GLY A 44 9.44 21.62 10.59
C GLY A 44 9.46 20.09 10.70
N SER A 45 8.45 19.48 11.33
CA SER A 45 8.26 18.03 11.39
C SER A 45 7.24 17.56 10.35
N VAL A 46 7.44 16.36 9.80
CA VAL A 46 6.52 15.70 8.85
C VAL A 46 5.86 14.54 9.58
N GLN A 47 4.55 14.63 9.77
CA GLN A 47 3.72 13.60 10.37
C GLN A 47 2.96 12.79 9.30
N GLY A 48 2.59 11.56 9.64
CA GLY A 48 1.78 10.70 8.78
C GLY A 48 2.51 10.01 7.63
N LEU A 49 3.85 10.15 7.53
CA LEU A 49 4.64 9.46 6.49
C LEU A 49 4.51 7.93 6.60
N THR A 50 4.57 7.37 7.80
CA THR A 50 4.43 5.92 8.05
C THR A 50 3.00 5.44 7.73
N THR A 51 1.99 6.28 8.01
CA THR A 51 0.59 6.01 7.66
C THR A 51 0.37 6.02 6.16
N ALA A 52 0.94 6.98 5.42
CA ALA A 52 0.89 7.01 3.97
C ALA A 52 1.53 5.75 3.36
N ALA A 53 2.68 5.33 3.91
CA ALA A 53 3.38 4.13 3.47
C ALA A 53 2.56 2.85 3.77
N SER A 54 1.94 2.74 4.94
CA SER A 54 1.14 1.56 5.31
C SER A 54 -0.10 1.42 4.42
N ILE A 55 -0.78 2.52 4.09
CA ILE A 55 -1.91 2.54 3.16
C ILE A 55 -1.47 1.99 1.80
N TRP A 56 -0.34 2.45 1.26
CA TRP A 56 0.17 2.01 -0.03
C TRP A 56 0.47 0.50 -0.07
N VAL A 57 1.04 -0.01 1.02
CA VAL A 57 1.38 -1.43 1.18
C VAL A 57 0.13 -2.30 1.25
N VAL A 58 -0.90 -1.87 2.00
CA VAL A 58 -2.16 -2.61 2.10
C VAL A 58 -2.81 -2.78 0.72
N VAL A 59 -2.71 -1.77 -0.14
CA VAL A 59 -3.17 -1.85 -1.54
C VAL A 59 -2.36 -2.85 -2.33
N ALA A 60 -1.04 -2.80 -2.26
CA ALA A 60 -0.16 -3.73 -2.97
C ALA A 60 -0.45 -5.19 -2.59
N ILE A 61 -0.65 -5.47 -1.29
CA ILE A 61 -1.04 -6.79 -0.78
C ILE A 61 -2.44 -7.18 -1.29
N GLY A 62 -3.40 -6.25 -1.25
CA GLY A 62 -4.73 -6.44 -1.80
C GLY A 62 -4.73 -6.76 -3.29
N MET A 63 -3.81 -6.16 -4.06
CA MET A 63 -3.63 -6.46 -5.49
C MET A 63 -2.98 -7.82 -5.71
N ALA A 64 -1.92 -8.13 -4.96
CA ALA A 64 -1.23 -9.42 -5.05
C ALA A 64 -2.15 -10.60 -4.69
N THR A 65 -2.92 -10.49 -3.60
CA THR A 65 -3.96 -11.47 -3.25
C THR A 65 -5.02 -11.60 -4.34
N GLY A 66 -5.40 -10.47 -4.95
CA GLY A 66 -6.26 -10.38 -6.11
C GLY A 66 -5.87 -11.29 -7.26
N MET A 67 -4.59 -11.24 -7.62
CA MET A 67 -4.00 -12.00 -8.73
C MET A 67 -3.74 -13.47 -8.41
N GLY A 68 -4.13 -13.95 -7.22
CA GLY A 68 -3.86 -15.32 -6.77
C GLY A 68 -2.43 -15.54 -6.28
N LEU A 69 -1.63 -14.48 -6.13
CA LEU A 69 -0.24 -14.55 -5.65
C LEU A 69 -0.19 -14.58 -4.12
N TYR A 70 -0.82 -15.58 -3.51
CA TYR A 70 -0.98 -15.67 -2.06
C TYR A 70 0.35 -15.79 -1.30
N ALA A 71 1.34 -16.50 -1.85
CA ALA A 71 2.66 -16.62 -1.24
C ALA A 71 3.37 -15.25 -1.17
N VAL A 72 3.39 -14.52 -2.28
CA VAL A 72 3.98 -13.17 -2.36
C VAL A 72 3.21 -12.20 -1.46
N ALA A 73 1.88 -12.26 -1.46
CA ALA A 73 1.05 -11.42 -0.62
C ALA A 73 1.29 -11.69 0.86
N GLY A 74 1.38 -12.96 1.28
CA GLY A 74 1.64 -13.35 2.66
C GLY A 74 3.03 -12.91 3.13
N ILE A 75 4.06 -13.13 2.33
CA ILE A 75 5.43 -12.68 2.63
C ILE A 75 5.47 -11.16 2.78
N THR A 76 4.89 -10.42 1.83
CA THR A 76 4.85 -8.95 1.88
C THR A 76 4.04 -8.45 3.08
N ALA A 77 2.91 -9.09 3.40
CA ALA A 77 2.08 -8.74 4.54
C ALA A 77 2.78 -8.91 5.90
N VAL A 78 3.75 -9.82 6.00
CA VAL A 78 4.53 -10.01 7.23
C VAL A 78 5.74 -9.08 7.25
N ILE A 79 6.51 -9.01 6.17
CA ILE A 79 7.77 -8.24 6.14
C ILE A 79 7.52 -6.74 6.23
N THR A 80 6.51 -6.21 5.54
CA THR A 80 6.34 -4.77 5.46
C THR A 80 5.97 -4.08 6.78
N PRO A 81 5.02 -4.58 7.60
CA PRO A 81 4.78 -3.99 8.92
C PRO A 81 6.01 -4.09 9.83
N ILE A 82 6.81 -5.17 9.74
CA ILE A 82 8.06 -5.29 10.49
C ILE A 82 9.00 -4.14 10.12
N VAL A 83 9.21 -3.89 8.83
CA VAL A 83 10.05 -2.79 8.35
C VAL A 83 9.51 -1.43 8.80
N LEU A 84 8.20 -1.18 8.67
CA LEU A 84 7.59 0.08 9.08
C LEU A 84 7.73 0.33 10.59
N VAL A 85 7.51 -0.68 11.42
CA VAL A 85 7.66 -0.59 12.88
C VAL A 85 9.12 -0.35 13.28
N ILE A 86 10.08 -1.03 12.63
CA ILE A 86 11.51 -0.82 12.88
C ILE A 86 11.90 0.62 12.53
N LEU A 87 11.48 1.11 11.35
CA LEU A 87 11.78 2.48 10.92
C LEU A 87 11.18 3.54 11.86
N GLU A 88 9.97 3.30 12.38
CA GLU A 88 9.35 4.16 13.38
C GLU A 88 10.11 4.14 14.72
N HIS A 89 10.53 2.97 15.20
CA HIS A 89 11.33 2.86 16.43
C HIS A 89 12.69 3.57 16.30
N LEU A 90 13.37 3.44 15.16
CA LEU A 90 14.65 4.10 14.92
C LEU A 90 14.52 5.64 14.91
N LYS A 91 13.42 6.17 14.36
CA LYS A 91 13.14 7.61 14.39
C LYS A 91 12.90 8.12 15.81
N ILE A 92 12.21 7.35 16.65
CA ILE A 92 11.96 7.70 18.05
C ILE A 92 13.29 7.79 18.84
N GLU A 93 14.26 6.93 18.51
CA GLU A 93 15.58 6.94 19.17
C GLU A 93 16.41 8.18 18.81
N GLU A 94 16.39 8.62 17.53
CA GLU A 94 17.11 9.83 17.11
C GLU A 94 16.53 11.12 17.71
N GLU A 95 15.21 11.23 17.85
CA GLU A 95 14.59 12.41 18.50
C GLU A 95 15.00 12.51 19.98
N LYS A 96 15.21 11.36 20.63
CA LYS A 96 15.59 11.27 22.05
C LYS A 96 17.08 11.52 22.31
N PHE A 97 17.94 11.31 21.31
CA PHE A 97 19.39 11.57 21.35
C PHE A 97 19.84 12.43 20.16
N PRO A 98 19.59 13.75 20.19
CA PRO A 98 20.11 14.64 19.16
C PRO A 98 21.66 14.61 19.18
N PRO A 99 22.33 14.44 18.03
CA PRO A 99 23.78 14.56 17.96
C PRO A 99 24.19 15.98 18.39
N ARG A 100 25.12 16.04 19.37
CA ARG A 100 25.64 17.28 19.96
C ARG A 100 26.29 18.20 18.94
#